data_AF-A0A6G4TW25-F1
#
_entry.id   AF-A0A6G4TW25-F1
#
_cell.length_a   1.000
_cell.length_b   1.000
_cell.length_c   1.000
_cell.angle_alpha   90.00
_cell.angle_beta   90.00
_cell.angle_gamma   90.00
#
_symmetry.space_group_name_H-M   'P 1'
#
loop_
_entity.id
_entity.type
_entity.pdbx_description
1 polymer ?
#
loop_
_entity_poly.entity_id
_entity_poly.type
_entity_poly.pdbx_seq_one_letter_code
_entity_poly.pdbx_strand_id
1 'polypeptide(L)'
;MSAPDVPTLLVKIFGKDRPGITAGLFDTLAAYSVDVVDIEQIVTRGRITLCALVTEPVHATEGELRATVHSWAESLKLQAEIITGHGDNRPRGSGRSHVTVLGHPLTAESTAAIAAEITGTGGNIDRIFRLAKYPVTAVEFAVSGAATEKLRTALATKAAALGVDIAVVASGLQRRAQRLVVMDVDSTLIQDEVIELFAGHAGCEDKVAEVTAAAMRGELDFEQSLHARVALLEGLDEAVVEKVREQVRLTPGARTLVRTLKRLGYQVGVVSGGFTQVTDHLQEKLGLDFASANTLEIVDGKLTGRVTGPIVDRAQKARLLRSFAEQAGVPLDQTVAIGDGANDLDMLNAAGLGVAFNAKPVVREAAHTAVNVPFLDTVLYLLGITREEVEAADGLAE
;
A
#
# COMPACT_ATOMS: atom_id res chain seq x y z
N MET A 1 4.63 18.22 28.05
CA MET A 1 5.01 19.50 28.67
C MET A 1 5.16 20.49 27.52
N SER A 2 4.37 21.56 27.47
CA SER A 2 4.60 22.61 26.47
C SER A 2 6.02 23.13 26.68
N ALA A 3 6.80 23.26 25.61
CA ALA A 3 8.07 23.99 25.68
C ALA A 3 7.82 25.36 26.33
N PRO A 4 8.75 25.87 27.15
CA PRO A 4 8.61 27.23 27.68
C PRO A 4 8.39 28.19 26.51
N ASP A 5 7.53 29.18 26.71
CA ASP A 5 7.14 30.21 25.73
C ASP A 5 8.29 31.21 25.53
N VAL A 6 9.45 30.71 25.10
CA VAL A 6 10.69 31.46 24.93
C VAL A 6 10.64 32.16 23.57
N PRO A 7 11.10 33.41 23.45
CA PRO A 7 11.26 34.07 22.16
C PRO A 7 12.14 33.26 21.20
N THR A 8 11.75 33.22 19.93
CA THR A 8 12.44 32.46 18.87
C THR A 8 12.47 33.22 17.54
N LEU A 9 13.40 32.83 16.68
CA LEU A 9 13.55 33.33 15.31
C LEU A 9 13.50 32.17 14.34
N LEU A 10 12.56 32.18 13.39
CA LEU A 10 12.54 31.27 12.26
C LEU A 10 13.38 31.87 11.14
N VAL A 11 14.56 31.30 10.89
CA VAL A 11 15.47 31.68 9.81
C VAL A 11 15.24 30.75 8.62
N LYS A 12 14.75 31.31 7.51
CA LYS A 12 14.42 30.58 6.29
C LYS A 12 15.30 31.02 5.14
N ILE A 13 16.08 30.10 4.60
CA ILE A 13 16.99 30.28 3.48
C ILE A 13 16.48 29.49 2.28
N PHE A 14 16.37 30.12 1.12
CA PHE A 14 15.88 29.44 -0.08
C PHE A 14 16.49 29.99 -1.37
N GLY A 15 16.64 29.11 -2.38
CA GLY A 15 17.29 29.49 -3.64
C GLY A 15 17.82 28.30 -4.43
N LYS A 16 18.82 28.55 -5.29
CA LYS A 16 19.49 27.49 -6.06
C LYS A 16 20.41 26.69 -5.13
N ASP A 17 20.17 25.39 -5.06
CA ASP A 17 20.92 24.46 -4.22
C ASP A 17 22.40 24.35 -4.66
N ARG A 18 23.28 24.17 -3.67
CA ARG A 18 24.71 23.85 -3.84
C ARG A 18 25.30 23.38 -2.49
N PRO A 19 26.42 22.64 -2.51
CA PRO A 19 27.11 22.25 -1.27
C PRO A 19 27.50 23.45 -0.40
N GLY A 20 27.44 23.28 0.93
CA GLY A 20 27.92 24.25 1.91
C GLY A 20 26.89 25.27 2.43
N ILE A 21 25.67 25.31 1.89
CA ILE A 21 24.62 26.26 2.35
C ILE A 21 24.28 26.03 3.83
N THR A 22 24.04 24.78 4.23
CA THR A 22 23.71 24.42 5.61
C THR A 22 24.84 24.81 6.56
N ALA A 23 26.08 24.42 6.24
CA ALA A 23 27.25 24.76 7.03
C ALA A 23 27.40 26.28 7.19
N GLY A 24 27.34 27.04 6.08
CA GLY A 24 27.47 28.49 6.11
C GLY A 24 26.38 29.19 6.94
N LEU A 25 25.15 28.68 6.94
CA LEU A 25 24.08 29.23 7.78
C LEU A 25 24.42 29.03 9.26
N PHE A 26 24.77 27.81 9.67
CA PHE A 26 25.04 27.51 11.07
C PHE A 26 26.33 28.13 11.57
N ASP A 27 27.36 28.28 10.72
CA ASP A 27 28.55 29.08 11.05
C ASP A 27 28.18 30.54 11.30
N THR A 28 27.28 31.09 10.49
CA THR A 28 26.76 32.47 10.66
C THR A 28 25.97 32.62 11.95
N LEU A 29 25.10 31.65 12.27
CA LEU A 29 24.28 31.66 13.49
C LEU A 29 25.12 31.39 14.75
N ALA A 30 26.15 30.57 14.67
CA ALA A 30 27.03 30.24 15.80
C ALA A 30 27.71 31.49 16.39
N ALA A 31 28.00 32.51 15.58
CA ALA A 31 28.53 33.79 16.04
C ALA A 31 27.62 34.51 17.05
N TYR A 32 26.34 34.16 17.09
CA TYR A 32 25.31 34.76 17.95
C TYR A 32 24.97 33.92 19.18
N SER A 33 25.60 32.74 19.33
CA SER A 33 25.34 31.80 20.43
C SER A 33 23.86 31.44 20.59
N VAL A 34 23.14 31.28 19.46
CA VAL A 34 21.75 30.83 19.46
C VAL A 34 21.69 29.31 19.54
N ASP A 35 20.68 28.78 20.23
CA ASP A 35 20.37 27.35 20.25
C ASP A 35 19.41 27.00 19.11
N VAL A 36 19.61 25.83 18.49
CA VAL A 36 18.72 25.31 17.46
C VAL A 36 17.56 24.56 18.11
N VAL A 37 16.34 25.07 17.92
CA VAL A 37 15.10 24.48 18.42
C VAL A 37 14.56 23.44 17.44
N ASP A 38 14.53 23.77 16.14
CA ASP A 38 14.09 22.89 15.06
C ASP A 38 14.85 23.19 13.76
N ILE A 39 15.01 22.18 12.90
CA ILE A 39 15.68 22.32 11.60
C ILE A 39 15.03 21.41 10.55
N GLU A 40 14.61 22.02 9.45
CA GLU A 40 14.08 21.30 8.29
C GLU A 40 14.78 21.76 7.00
N GLN A 41 15.25 20.81 6.19
CA GLN A 41 15.83 21.08 4.88
C GLN A 41 15.19 20.20 3.81
N ILE A 42 14.81 20.80 2.69
CA ILE A 42 14.34 20.09 1.51
C ILE A 42 15.02 20.62 0.25
N VAL A 43 15.43 19.70 -0.62
CA VAL A 43 15.96 20.01 -1.96
C VAL A 43 15.05 19.38 -2.99
N THR A 44 14.43 20.21 -3.83
CA THR A 44 13.52 19.79 -4.89
C THR A 44 14.00 20.35 -6.22
N ARG A 45 14.41 19.48 -7.15
CA ARG A 45 14.87 19.86 -8.50
C ARG A 45 15.94 20.98 -8.51
N GLY A 46 16.95 20.86 -7.63
CA GLY A 46 18.05 21.82 -7.53
C GLY A 46 17.69 23.14 -6.86
N ARG A 47 16.55 23.20 -6.16
CA ARG A 47 16.11 24.32 -5.32
C ARG A 47 16.08 23.87 -3.87
N ILE A 48 16.74 24.61 -2.99
CA ILE A 48 16.77 24.34 -1.56
C ILE A 48 15.79 25.27 -0.82
N THR A 49 15.16 24.74 0.21
CA THR A 49 14.55 25.49 1.32
C THR A 49 15.10 24.91 2.62
N LEU A 50 15.77 25.74 3.42
CA LEU A 50 16.34 25.42 4.72
C LEU A 50 15.69 26.33 5.76
N CYS A 51 15.01 25.76 6.73
CA CYS A 51 14.38 26.43 7.85
C CYS A 51 15.11 26.03 9.14
N ALA A 52 15.55 27.01 9.92
CA ALA A 52 16.09 26.80 11.25
C ALA A 52 15.30 27.67 12.24
N LEU A 53 14.63 27.05 13.20
CA LEU A 53 14.04 27.73 14.34
C LEU A 53 15.10 27.81 15.42
N VAL A 54 15.46 29.03 15.84
CA VAL A 54 16.52 29.26 16.83
C VAL A 54 16.03 30.14 17.97
N THR A 55 16.71 30.08 19.11
CA THR A 55 16.45 31.01 20.22
C THR A 55 16.93 32.43 19.90
N GLU A 56 16.59 33.39 20.76
CA GLU A 56 17.18 34.72 20.67
C GLU A 56 18.71 34.73 20.87
N PRO A 57 19.44 35.66 20.23
CA PRO A 57 20.87 35.86 20.48
C PRO A 57 21.17 36.21 21.94
N VAL A 58 22.23 35.64 22.51
CA VAL A 58 22.58 35.84 23.93
C VAL A 58 23.34 37.15 24.17
N HIS A 59 24.17 37.57 23.21
CA HIS A 59 25.09 38.72 23.34
C HIS A 59 25.02 39.72 22.18
N ALA A 60 23.97 39.65 21.37
CA ALA A 60 23.74 40.57 20.26
C ALA A 60 22.25 40.91 20.14
N THR A 61 21.93 41.86 19.28
CA THR A 61 20.54 42.17 18.95
C THR A 61 20.01 41.25 17.86
N GLU A 62 18.70 41.02 17.85
CA GLU A 62 18.01 40.36 16.74
C GLU A 62 18.30 41.06 15.39
N GLY A 63 18.39 42.39 15.39
CA GLY A 63 18.69 43.18 14.20
C GLY A 63 20.06 42.88 13.60
N GLU A 64 21.09 42.67 14.44
CA GLU A 64 22.43 42.29 13.99
C GLU A 64 22.44 40.89 13.38
N LEU A 65 21.79 39.92 14.02
CA LEU A 65 21.66 38.57 13.47
C LEU A 65 20.97 38.62 12.10
N ARG A 66 19.86 39.36 12.00
CA ARG A 66 19.12 39.53 10.75
C ARG A 66 20.00 40.10 9.64
N ALA A 67 20.71 41.20 9.91
CA ALA A 67 21.58 41.84 8.94
C ALA A 67 22.68 40.90 8.43
N THR A 68 23.33 40.17 9.34
CA THR A 68 24.40 39.22 8.98
C THR A 68 23.88 38.05 8.17
N VAL A 69 22.75 37.44 8.56
CA VAL A 69 22.14 36.35 7.80
C VAL A 69 21.72 36.82 6.40
N HIS A 70 21.10 38.01 6.28
CA HIS A 70 20.73 38.56 4.98
C HIS A 70 21.96 38.83 4.09
N SER A 71 23.02 39.42 4.64
CA SER A 71 24.26 39.69 3.91
C SER A 71 24.94 38.40 3.44
N TRP A 72 25.02 37.39 4.32
CA TRP A 72 25.53 36.07 3.97
C TRP A 72 24.70 35.41 2.85
N ALA A 73 23.37 35.40 2.97
CA ALA A 73 22.50 34.82 1.96
C ALA A 73 22.66 35.52 0.60
N GLU A 74 22.70 36.86 0.59
CA GLU A 74 22.91 37.66 -0.62
C GLU A 74 24.25 37.33 -1.31
N SER A 75 25.34 37.19 -0.53
CA SER A 75 26.66 36.79 -1.05
C SER A 75 26.63 35.45 -1.80
N LEU A 76 25.74 34.54 -1.39
CA LEU A 76 25.55 33.23 -2.01
C LEU A 76 24.47 33.24 -3.11
N LYS A 77 23.82 34.39 -3.36
CA LYS A 77 22.66 34.55 -4.25
C LYS A 77 21.47 33.70 -3.78
N LEU A 78 21.25 33.66 -2.48
CA LEU A 78 20.11 33.05 -1.81
C LEU A 78 19.18 34.14 -1.28
N GLN A 79 17.94 33.77 -0.99
CA GLN A 79 16.99 34.62 -0.29
C GLN A 79 16.90 34.18 1.16
N ALA A 80 16.77 35.15 2.07
CA ALA A 80 16.57 34.93 3.49
C ALA A 80 15.27 35.62 3.92
N GLU A 81 14.52 34.94 4.77
CA GLU A 81 13.33 35.45 5.46
C GLU A 81 13.49 35.09 6.94
N ILE A 82 13.32 36.06 7.83
CA ILE A 82 13.47 35.85 9.28
C ILE A 82 12.19 36.32 9.97
N ILE A 83 11.55 35.44 10.73
CA ILE A 83 10.27 35.69 11.38
C ILE A 83 10.43 35.54 12.89
N THR A 84 10.04 36.57 13.64
CA THR A 84 10.04 36.53 15.11
C THR A 84 8.82 35.76 15.60
N GLY A 85 9.01 34.91 16.61
CA GLY A 85 7.94 34.12 17.20
C GLY A 85 8.26 33.75 18.65
N HIS A 86 7.46 32.83 19.21
CA HIS A 86 7.67 32.28 20.54
C HIS A 86 7.42 30.77 20.54
N GLY A 87 8.22 30.05 21.32
CA GLY A 87 8.13 28.61 21.52
C GLY A 87 8.51 27.80 20.28
N ASP A 88 8.06 26.54 20.28
CA ASP A 88 8.26 25.58 19.21
C ASP A 88 7.06 25.60 18.22
N ASN A 89 7.23 24.93 17.08
CA ASN A 89 6.14 24.62 16.15
C ASN A 89 4.94 24.05 16.90
N ARG A 90 3.74 24.58 16.61
CA ARG A 90 2.50 24.00 17.12
C ARG A 90 2.45 22.52 16.71
N PRO A 91 2.02 21.60 17.61
CA PRO A 91 1.88 20.20 17.26
C PRO A 91 1.09 20.06 15.96
N ARG A 92 1.63 19.33 14.99
CA ARG A 92 0.94 19.02 13.73
C ARG A 92 -0.45 18.46 14.09
N GLY A 93 -1.51 19.03 13.51
CA GLY A 93 -2.89 18.84 13.96
C GLY A 93 -3.31 17.38 14.11
N SER A 94 -4.32 17.13 14.96
CA SER A 94 -4.94 15.80 15.11
C SER A 94 -5.53 15.29 13.79
N GLY A 95 -5.75 13.98 13.67
CA GLY A 95 -6.33 13.40 12.45
C GLY A 95 -5.32 13.37 11.30
N ARG A 96 -4.18 12.74 11.53
CA ARG A 96 -3.14 12.60 10.50
C ARG A 96 -3.39 11.34 9.69
N SER A 97 -3.36 11.47 8.37
CA SER A 97 -3.55 10.37 7.42
C SER A 97 -2.59 10.48 6.25
N HIS A 98 -2.33 9.36 5.60
CA HIS A 98 -1.62 9.27 4.34
C HIS A 98 -2.65 8.89 3.28
N VAL A 99 -2.76 9.73 2.25
CA VAL A 99 -3.62 9.48 1.09
C VAL A 99 -2.71 9.10 -0.07
N THR A 100 -2.65 7.82 -0.39
CA THR A 100 -1.89 7.30 -1.54
C THR A 100 -2.80 7.29 -2.75
N VAL A 101 -2.36 7.91 -3.84
CA VAL A 101 -3.09 8.00 -5.11
C VAL A 101 -2.28 7.31 -6.19
N LEU A 102 -2.90 6.36 -6.88
CA LEU A 102 -2.34 5.72 -8.07
C LEU A 102 -3.11 6.22 -9.30
N GLY A 103 -2.39 6.77 -10.27
CA GLY A 103 -2.96 7.24 -11.53
C GLY A 103 -2.18 6.74 -12.75
N HIS A 104 -2.92 6.29 -13.76
CA HIS A 104 -2.36 5.77 -15.02
C HIS A 104 -3.10 6.37 -16.25
N PRO A 105 -2.88 7.65 -16.60
CA PRO A 105 -1.99 8.64 -15.96
C PRO A 105 -2.64 9.37 -14.77
N LEU A 106 -1.82 9.93 -13.88
CA LEU A 106 -2.30 10.88 -12.87
C LEU A 106 -2.40 12.28 -13.49
N THR A 107 -3.63 12.75 -13.73
CA THR A 107 -3.88 14.04 -14.39
C THR A 107 -3.90 15.21 -13.41
N ALA A 108 -3.73 16.43 -13.93
CA ALA A 108 -3.88 17.65 -13.13
C ALA A 108 -5.34 17.83 -12.64
N GLU A 109 -6.33 17.41 -13.43
CA GLU A 109 -7.75 17.45 -13.06
C GLU A 109 -8.04 16.52 -11.89
N SER A 110 -7.59 15.26 -11.96
CA SER A 110 -7.73 14.30 -10.85
C SER A 110 -7.02 14.81 -9.60
N THR A 111 -5.81 15.36 -9.75
CA THR A 111 -5.04 15.93 -8.63
C THR A 111 -5.76 17.12 -7.98
N ALA A 112 -6.32 18.03 -8.77
CA ALA A 112 -7.08 19.18 -8.27
C ALA A 112 -8.36 18.73 -7.54
N ALA A 113 -9.09 17.76 -8.10
CA ALA A 113 -10.29 17.22 -7.49
C ALA A 113 -10.00 16.53 -6.13
N ILE A 114 -8.91 15.75 -6.05
CA ILE A 114 -8.47 15.11 -4.80
C ILE A 114 -8.10 16.17 -3.75
N ALA A 115 -7.30 17.17 -4.13
CA ALA A 115 -6.89 18.23 -3.21
C ALA A 115 -8.10 19.06 -2.72
N ALA A 116 -9.06 19.33 -3.60
CA ALA A 116 -10.30 20.01 -3.25
C ALA A 116 -11.15 19.18 -2.28
N GLU A 117 -11.24 17.87 -2.49
CA GLU A 117 -11.98 16.96 -1.60
C GLU A 117 -11.33 16.89 -0.20
N ILE A 118 -10.00 16.75 -0.13
CA ILE A 118 -9.25 16.80 1.13
C ILE A 118 -9.58 18.11 1.88
N THR A 119 -9.51 19.24 1.17
CA THR A 119 -9.84 20.57 1.73
C THR A 119 -11.30 20.63 2.22
N GLY A 120 -12.24 20.10 1.43
CA GLY A 120 -13.67 20.06 1.77
C GLY A 120 -13.98 19.26 3.04
N THR A 121 -13.13 18.28 3.40
CA THR A 121 -13.27 17.57 4.68
C THR A 121 -12.74 18.35 5.89
N GLY A 122 -12.03 19.46 5.68
CA GLY A 122 -11.28 20.22 6.68
C GLY A 122 -9.81 19.80 6.79
N GLY A 123 -9.33 18.92 5.90
CA GLY A 123 -7.95 18.45 5.89
C GLY A 123 -6.99 19.46 5.27
N ASN A 124 -5.79 19.58 5.84
CA ASN A 124 -4.65 20.27 5.27
C ASN A 124 -3.69 19.26 4.63
N ILE A 125 -3.13 19.59 3.46
CA ILE A 125 -2.05 18.81 2.85
C ILE A 125 -0.72 19.34 3.38
N ASP A 126 -0.10 18.58 4.29
CA ASP A 126 1.17 18.95 4.91
C ASP A 126 2.36 18.73 3.96
N ARG A 127 2.28 17.68 3.13
CA ARG A 127 3.34 17.31 2.19
C ARG A 127 2.78 16.45 1.07
N ILE A 128 3.37 16.58 -0.12
CA ILE A 128 3.18 15.63 -1.22
C ILE A 128 4.53 15.07 -1.61
N PHE A 129 4.61 13.76 -1.80
CA PHE A 129 5.80 13.12 -2.36
C PHE A 129 5.41 11.98 -3.30
N ARG A 130 6.31 11.68 -4.23
CA ARG A 130 6.09 10.64 -5.22
C ARG A 130 6.61 9.30 -4.68
N LEU A 131 5.77 8.29 -4.73
CA LEU A 131 6.10 6.90 -4.37
C LEU A 131 6.62 6.11 -5.57
N ALA A 132 6.10 6.37 -6.77
CA ALA A 132 6.51 5.66 -7.97
C ALA A 132 6.31 6.49 -9.25
N LYS A 133 7.20 6.27 -10.23
CA LYS A 133 7.03 6.74 -11.61
C LYS A 133 6.33 5.70 -12.50
N TYR A 134 6.57 4.42 -12.20
CA TYR A 134 6.26 3.24 -13.01
C TYR A 134 6.02 2.06 -12.05
N PRO A 135 5.18 1.05 -12.40
CA PRO A 135 4.34 0.95 -13.60
C PRO A 135 3.21 1.98 -13.65
N VAL A 136 2.92 2.58 -12.50
CA VAL A 136 1.86 3.57 -12.32
C VAL A 136 2.45 4.79 -11.61
N THR A 137 1.92 5.98 -11.90
CA THR A 137 2.32 7.16 -11.14
C THR A 137 1.64 7.08 -9.78
N ALA A 138 2.45 6.94 -8.73
CA ALA A 138 1.97 6.89 -7.36
C ALA A 138 2.47 8.10 -6.59
N VAL A 139 1.58 8.82 -5.93
CA VAL A 139 1.90 9.96 -5.06
C VAL A 139 1.19 9.80 -3.72
N GLU A 140 1.83 10.26 -2.65
CA GLU A 140 1.25 10.29 -1.33
C GLU A 140 1.07 11.72 -0.85
N PHE A 141 -0.12 12.02 -0.37
CA PHE A 141 -0.46 13.25 0.35
C PHE A 141 -0.44 12.94 1.85
N ALA A 142 0.48 13.55 2.59
CA ALA A 142 0.41 13.58 4.04
C ALA A 142 -0.62 14.66 4.43
N VAL A 143 -1.69 14.23 5.11
CA VAL A 143 -2.84 15.07 5.44
C VAL A 143 -2.98 15.16 6.97
N SER A 144 -3.33 16.34 7.48
CA SER A 144 -3.69 16.58 8.88
C SER A 144 -5.03 17.31 9.00
N GLY A 145 -5.63 17.35 10.19
CA GLY A 145 -6.81 18.17 10.46
C GLY A 145 -8.16 17.52 10.15
N ALA A 146 -8.18 16.28 9.62
CA ALA A 146 -9.42 15.56 9.34
C ALA A 146 -9.37 14.10 9.84
N ALA A 147 -10.49 13.60 10.34
CA ALA A 147 -10.60 12.20 10.75
C ALA A 147 -10.41 11.26 9.54
N THR A 148 -9.60 10.20 9.72
CA THR A 148 -9.25 9.24 8.66
C THR A 148 -10.49 8.66 7.98
N GLU A 149 -11.52 8.28 8.72
CA GLU A 149 -12.73 7.69 8.15
C GLU A 149 -13.54 8.70 7.32
N LYS A 150 -13.62 9.96 7.75
CA LYS A 150 -14.26 11.02 6.96
C LYS A 150 -13.53 11.26 5.64
N LEU A 151 -12.19 11.30 5.67
CA LEU A 151 -11.35 11.40 4.48
C LEU A 151 -11.54 10.20 3.54
N ARG A 152 -11.54 8.98 4.10
CA ARG A 152 -11.71 7.74 3.34
C ARG A 152 -13.03 7.72 2.58
N THR A 153 -14.15 7.98 3.26
CA THR A 153 -15.49 7.98 2.62
C THR A 153 -15.60 9.04 1.50
N ALA A 154 -15.10 10.25 1.76
CA ALA A 154 -15.13 11.34 0.79
C ALA A 154 -14.31 11.00 -0.47
N LEU A 155 -13.09 10.51 -0.28
CA LEU A 155 -12.17 10.20 -1.36
C LEU A 155 -12.54 8.92 -2.13
N ALA A 156 -13.11 7.92 -1.48
CA ALA A 156 -13.58 6.69 -2.15
C ALA A 156 -14.61 7.01 -3.26
N THR A 157 -15.55 7.92 -2.96
CA THR A 157 -16.55 8.39 -3.94
C THR A 157 -15.91 9.10 -5.14
N LYS A 158 -14.86 9.91 -4.89
CA LYS A 158 -14.14 10.64 -5.94
C LYS A 158 -13.24 9.75 -6.78
N ALA A 159 -12.58 8.76 -6.16
CA ALA A 159 -11.65 7.84 -6.82
C ALA A 159 -12.30 7.17 -8.05
N ALA A 160 -13.50 6.61 -7.85
CA ALA A 160 -14.26 5.95 -8.91
C ALA A 160 -14.63 6.89 -10.06
N ALA A 161 -15.05 8.12 -9.75
CA ALA A 161 -15.42 9.12 -10.77
C ALA A 161 -14.22 9.62 -11.59
N LEU A 162 -13.03 9.64 -10.98
CA LEU A 162 -11.80 10.16 -11.59
C LEU A 162 -10.95 9.10 -12.29
N GLY A 163 -11.31 7.81 -12.17
CA GLY A 163 -10.53 6.70 -12.73
C GLY A 163 -9.14 6.57 -12.10
N VAL A 164 -9.02 6.86 -10.81
CA VAL A 164 -7.78 6.72 -10.02
C VAL A 164 -8.04 5.83 -8.81
N ASP A 165 -6.98 5.21 -8.31
CA ASP A 165 -7.04 4.45 -7.06
C ASP A 165 -6.60 5.31 -5.89
N ILE A 166 -7.35 5.28 -4.79
CA ILE A 166 -7.03 6.06 -3.59
C ILE A 166 -7.12 5.17 -2.36
N ALA A 167 -6.04 5.12 -1.60
CA ALA A 167 -6.00 4.52 -0.27
C ALA A 167 -5.81 5.61 0.79
N VAL A 168 -6.59 5.52 1.87
CA VAL A 168 -6.46 6.42 3.03
C VAL A 168 -6.10 5.58 4.25
N VAL A 169 -4.93 5.85 4.83
CA VAL A 169 -4.41 5.13 5.99
C VAL A 169 -4.09 6.13 7.09
N ALA A 170 -4.51 5.84 8.33
CA ALA A 170 -4.13 6.67 9.47
C ALA A 170 -2.60 6.72 9.62
N SER A 171 -2.07 7.91 9.94
CA SER A 171 -0.65 8.05 10.27
C SER A 171 -0.37 7.48 11.65
N GLY A 172 0.84 6.96 11.87
CA GLY A 172 1.27 6.41 13.14
C GLY A 172 2.12 5.14 13.00
N LEU A 173 2.52 4.58 14.14
CA LEU A 173 3.35 3.37 14.18
C LEU A 173 2.63 2.16 13.57
N GLN A 174 1.30 2.10 13.70
CA GLN A 174 0.50 0.97 13.18
C GLN A 174 0.66 0.78 11.67
N ARG A 175 0.75 1.87 10.89
CA ARG A 175 1.01 1.80 9.45
C ARG A 175 2.32 1.07 9.14
N ARG A 176 3.36 1.33 9.94
CA ARG A 176 4.69 0.71 9.77
C ARG A 176 4.80 -0.67 10.43
N ALA A 177 3.79 -1.08 11.18
CA ALA A 177 3.75 -2.31 11.95
C ALA A 177 2.99 -3.44 11.25
N GLN A 178 2.51 -3.25 10.02
CA GLN A 178 1.94 -4.35 9.25
C GLN A 178 3.00 -5.43 9.01
N ARG A 179 2.68 -6.70 9.28
CA ARG A 179 3.67 -7.80 9.26
C ARG A 179 3.17 -9.09 8.61
N LEU A 180 1.89 -9.19 8.29
CA LEU A 180 1.32 -10.34 7.59
C LEU A 180 0.53 -9.86 6.39
N VAL A 181 0.82 -10.41 5.21
CA VAL A 181 0.01 -10.22 3.99
C VAL A 181 -0.58 -11.56 3.58
N VAL A 182 -1.90 -11.63 3.43
CA VAL A 182 -2.62 -12.80 2.93
C VAL A 182 -3.31 -12.44 1.63
N MET A 183 -3.17 -13.28 0.61
CA MET A 183 -3.71 -12.99 -0.73
C MET A 183 -4.64 -14.11 -1.19
N ASP A 184 -5.66 -13.76 -1.96
CA ASP A 184 -6.29 -14.74 -2.84
C ASP A 184 -5.30 -15.18 -3.95
N VAL A 185 -5.60 -16.32 -4.56
CA VAL A 185 -4.78 -16.92 -5.61
C VAL A 185 -5.33 -16.58 -6.98
N ASP A 186 -6.46 -17.18 -7.34
CA ASP A 186 -7.13 -17.00 -8.63
C ASP A 186 -7.45 -15.52 -8.85
N SER A 187 -7.22 -15.01 -10.07
CA SER A 187 -7.43 -13.60 -10.44
C SER A 187 -6.74 -12.53 -9.56
N THR A 188 -5.89 -12.93 -8.60
CA THR A 188 -5.17 -12.04 -7.68
C THR A 188 -3.66 -12.29 -7.73
N LEU A 189 -3.15 -13.36 -7.10
CA LEU A 189 -1.73 -13.72 -7.18
C LEU A 189 -1.35 -14.25 -8.57
N ILE A 190 -2.30 -14.92 -9.22
CA ILE A 190 -2.18 -15.45 -10.57
C ILE A 190 -3.24 -14.81 -11.49
N GLN A 191 -3.02 -14.85 -12.79
CA GLN A 191 -3.94 -14.28 -13.79
C GLN A 191 -5.06 -15.24 -14.20
N ASP A 192 -4.92 -16.51 -13.84
CA ASP A 192 -5.76 -17.60 -14.30
C ASP A 192 -6.75 -18.02 -13.22
N GLU A 193 -7.85 -18.65 -13.63
CA GLU A 193 -8.73 -19.42 -12.75
C GLU A 193 -8.29 -20.89 -12.81
N VAL A 194 -7.72 -21.42 -11.73
CA VAL A 194 -7.12 -22.76 -11.73
C VAL A 194 -8.11 -23.84 -12.20
N ILE A 195 -9.37 -23.74 -11.79
CA ILE A 195 -10.39 -24.71 -12.17
C ILE A 195 -10.66 -24.73 -13.68
N GLU A 196 -10.52 -23.59 -14.37
CA GLU A 196 -10.67 -23.50 -15.82
C GLU A 196 -9.50 -24.17 -16.54
N LEU A 197 -8.27 -24.07 -16.00
CA LEU A 197 -7.11 -24.78 -16.53
C LEU A 197 -7.29 -26.31 -16.47
N PHE A 198 -7.83 -26.82 -15.35
CA PHE A 198 -8.20 -28.25 -15.27
C PHE A 198 -9.33 -28.60 -16.25
N ALA A 199 -10.34 -27.75 -16.38
CA ALA A 199 -11.47 -27.95 -17.29
C ALA A 199 -11.03 -28.01 -18.76
N GLY A 200 -10.03 -27.23 -19.16
CA GLY A 200 -9.44 -27.28 -20.49
C GLY A 200 -8.80 -28.61 -20.82
N HIS A 201 -8.12 -29.22 -19.85
CA HIS A 201 -7.59 -30.57 -20.01
C HIS A 201 -8.68 -31.65 -20.02
N ALA A 202 -9.82 -31.42 -19.36
CA ALA A 202 -10.99 -32.31 -19.42
C ALA A 202 -11.87 -32.09 -20.66
N GLY A 203 -11.65 -31.01 -21.42
CA GLY A 203 -12.53 -30.61 -22.53
C GLY A 203 -13.93 -30.18 -22.06
N CYS A 204 -14.03 -29.60 -20.86
CA CYS A 204 -15.30 -29.20 -20.24
C CYS A 204 -15.36 -27.72 -19.83
N GLU A 205 -14.49 -26.86 -20.38
CA GLU A 205 -14.45 -25.40 -20.11
C GLU A 205 -15.83 -24.75 -20.20
N ASP A 206 -16.56 -24.98 -21.29
CA ASP A 206 -17.89 -24.38 -21.52
C ASP A 206 -18.88 -24.74 -20.39
N LYS A 207 -18.83 -25.98 -19.90
CA LYS A 207 -19.70 -26.45 -18.81
C LYS A 207 -19.31 -25.83 -17.47
N VAL A 208 -18.02 -25.72 -17.20
CA VAL A 208 -17.51 -25.06 -15.98
C VAL A 208 -17.90 -23.59 -15.99
N ALA A 209 -17.77 -22.91 -17.13
CA ALA A 209 -18.18 -21.52 -17.30
C ALA A 209 -19.69 -21.33 -17.07
N GLU A 210 -20.54 -22.23 -17.57
CA GLU A 210 -21.99 -22.20 -17.35
C GLU A 210 -22.33 -22.29 -15.85
N VAL A 211 -21.69 -23.22 -15.12
CA VAL A 211 -21.89 -23.38 -13.67
C VAL A 211 -21.36 -22.18 -12.88
N THR A 212 -20.20 -21.63 -13.25
CA THR A 212 -19.66 -20.40 -12.65
C THR A 212 -20.62 -19.23 -12.85
N ALA A 213 -21.18 -19.09 -14.05
CA ALA A 213 -22.16 -18.04 -14.35
C ALA A 213 -23.46 -18.21 -13.53
N ALA A 214 -23.94 -19.44 -13.34
CA ALA A 214 -25.09 -19.74 -12.48
C ALA A 214 -24.83 -19.36 -11.01
N ALA A 215 -23.65 -19.68 -10.49
CA ALA A 215 -23.25 -19.27 -9.14
C ALA A 215 -23.17 -17.75 -8.98
N MET A 216 -22.64 -17.05 -9.99
CA MET A 216 -22.61 -15.57 -10.00
C MET A 216 -24.01 -14.94 -10.07
N ARG A 217 -25.02 -15.63 -10.61
CA ARG A 217 -26.43 -15.22 -10.57
C ARG A 217 -27.12 -15.54 -9.23
N GLY A 218 -26.44 -16.22 -8.31
CA GLY A 218 -26.98 -16.67 -7.03
C GLY A 218 -27.90 -17.89 -7.13
N GLU A 219 -27.85 -18.62 -8.26
CA GLU A 219 -28.64 -19.85 -8.46
C GLU A 219 -28.03 -21.05 -7.71
N LEU A 220 -26.74 -20.98 -7.41
CA LEU A 220 -26.00 -21.97 -6.63
C LEU A 220 -25.22 -21.25 -5.52
N ASP A 221 -25.17 -21.85 -4.33
CA ASP A 221 -24.21 -21.40 -3.33
C ASP A 221 -22.76 -21.79 -3.73
N PHE A 222 -21.78 -21.27 -2.99
CA PHE A 222 -20.37 -21.48 -3.31
C PHE A 222 -19.98 -22.96 -3.29
N GLU A 223 -20.45 -23.71 -2.29
CA GLU A 223 -20.10 -25.12 -2.09
C GLU A 223 -20.74 -25.99 -3.18
N GLN A 224 -22.01 -25.76 -3.48
CA GLN A 224 -22.73 -26.40 -4.59
C GLN A 224 -22.05 -26.12 -5.94
N SER A 225 -21.68 -24.86 -6.19
CA SER A 225 -20.96 -24.47 -7.40
C SER A 225 -19.58 -25.14 -7.49
N LEU A 226 -18.84 -25.22 -6.38
CA LEU A 226 -17.55 -25.89 -6.34
C LEU A 226 -17.71 -27.39 -6.65
N HIS A 227 -18.62 -28.09 -5.97
CA HIS A 227 -18.86 -29.51 -6.21
C HIS A 227 -19.31 -29.79 -7.64
N ALA A 228 -20.21 -28.97 -8.20
CA ALA A 228 -20.68 -29.13 -9.57
C ALA A 228 -19.55 -28.94 -10.59
N ARG A 229 -18.67 -27.96 -10.39
CA ARG A 229 -17.51 -27.74 -11.29
C ARG A 229 -16.46 -28.83 -11.14
N VAL A 230 -16.16 -29.27 -9.93
CA VAL A 230 -15.17 -30.33 -9.68
C VAL A 230 -15.65 -31.68 -10.20
N ALA A 231 -16.96 -31.98 -10.13
CA ALA A 231 -17.53 -33.20 -10.69
C ALA A 231 -17.27 -33.34 -12.21
N LEU A 232 -17.18 -32.23 -12.94
CA LEU A 232 -16.86 -32.23 -14.37
C LEU A 232 -15.40 -32.65 -14.68
N LEU A 233 -14.55 -32.72 -13.65
CA LEU A 233 -13.14 -33.11 -13.76
C LEU A 233 -12.92 -34.61 -13.49
N GLU A 234 -13.98 -35.37 -13.19
CA GLU A 234 -13.89 -36.80 -12.89
C GLU A 234 -13.21 -37.58 -14.03
N GLY A 235 -12.27 -38.45 -13.67
CA GLY A 235 -11.57 -39.34 -14.59
C GLY A 235 -10.32 -38.75 -15.24
N LEU A 236 -10.02 -37.45 -15.03
CA LEU A 236 -8.75 -36.85 -15.41
C LEU A 236 -7.58 -37.54 -14.69
N ASP A 237 -6.52 -37.81 -15.45
CA ASP A 237 -5.28 -38.38 -14.94
C ASP A 237 -4.53 -37.37 -14.07
N GLU A 238 -3.95 -37.80 -12.95
CA GLU A 238 -3.25 -36.93 -12.00
C GLU A 238 -2.06 -36.19 -12.63
N ALA A 239 -1.47 -36.71 -13.72
CA ALA A 239 -0.40 -36.04 -14.45
C ALA A 239 -0.82 -34.68 -15.03
N VAL A 240 -2.13 -34.39 -15.08
CA VAL A 240 -2.64 -33.07 -15.45
C VAL A 240 -2.23 -31.98 -14.46
N VAL A 241 -2.01 -32.33 -13.18
CA VAL A 241 -1.63 -31.37 -12.13
C VAL A 241 -0.35 -30.63 -12.49
N GLU A 242 0.67 -31.36 -12.98
CA GLU A 242 1.94 -30.76 -13.39
C GLU A 242 1.76 -29.83 -14.60
N LYS A 243 0.92 -30.21 -15.57
CA LYS A 243 0.62 -29.37 -16.74
C LYS A 243 -0.07 -28.06 -16.34
N VAL A 244 -0.98 -28.12 -15.37
CA VAL A 244 -1.64 -26.93 -14.83
C VAL A 244 -0.62 -26.05 -14.09
N ARG A 245 0.24 -26.63 -13.24
CA ARG A 245 1.31 -25.88 -12.54
C ARG A 245 2.24 -25.13 -13.49
N GLU A 246 2.57 -25.73 -14.63
CA GLU A 246 3.40 -25.11 -15.67
C GLU A 246 2.68 -23.97 -16.42
N GLN A 247 1.36 -24.05 -16.56
CA GLN A 247 0.54 -23.04 -17.24
C GLN A 247 0.22 -21.81 -16.39
N VAL A 248 0.26 -21.95 -15.06
CA VAL A 248 -0.08 -20.85 -14.13
C VAL A 248 0.83 -19.64 -14.35
N ARG A 249 0.20 -18.49 -14.66
CA ARG A 249 0.86 -17.21 -14.87
C ARG A 249 0.68 -16.32 -13.65
N LEU A 250 1.79 -15.90 -13.07
CA LEU A 250 1.77 -14.94 -11.96
C LEU A 250 1.29 -13.57 -12.47
N THR A 251 0.49 -12.90 -11.66
CA THR A 251 0.08 -11.51 -11.91
C THR A 251 1.33 -10.62 -12.00
N PRO A 252 1.39 -9.67 -12.96
CA PRO A 252 2.51 -8.73 -13.04
C PRO A 252 2.77 -8.07 -11.69
N GLY A 253 4.03 -8.06 -11.26
CA GLY A 253 4.40 -7.53 -9.94
C GLY A 253 4.32 -8.53 -8.78
N ALA A 254 3.65 -9.68 -8.91
CA ALA A 254 3.50 -10.66 -7.82
C ALA A 254 4.84 -11.10 -7.20
N ARG A 255 5.83 -11.46 -8.03
CA ARG A 255 7.18 -11.81 -7.55
C ARG A 255 7.86 -10.65 -6.82
N THR A 256 7.67 -9.43 -7.30
CA THR A 256 8.25 -8.22 -6.71
C THR A 256 7.60 -7.90 -5.37
N LEU A 257 6.28 -8.02 -5.28
CA LEU A 257 5.53 -7.87 -4.04
C LEU A 257 6.06 -8.86 -2.98
N VAL A 258 6.02 -10.16 -3.27
CA VAL A 258 6.45 -11.19 -2.30
C VAL A 258 7.91 -10.98 -1.89
N ARG A 259 8.82 -10.82 -2.86
CA ARG A 259 10.25 -10.61 -2.57
C ARG A 259 10.49 -9.39 -1.67
N THR A 260 9.85 -8.26 -1.97
CA THR A 260 10.00 -7.03 -1.20
C THR A 260 9.46 -7.19 0.22
N LEU A 261 8.28 -7.78 0.37
CA LEU A 261 7.66 -8.06 1.66
C LEU A 261 8.56 -8.96 2.53
N LYS A 262 9.11 -10.04 1.95
CA LYS A 262 10.04 -10.94 2.65
C LYS A 262 11.31 -10.22 3.11
N ARG A 263 11.88 -9.32 2.30
CA ARG A 263 13.04 -8.48 2.73
C ARG A 263 12.73 -7.57 3.91
N LEU A 264 11.48 -7.11 4.03
CA LEU A 264 11.00 -6.29 5.13
C LEU A 264 10.59 -7.13 6.36
N GLY A 265 10.75 -8.46 6.31
CA GLY A 265 10.40 -9.37 7.41
C GLY A 265 8.90 -9.62 7.55
N TYR A 266 8.11 -9.37 6.50
CA TYR A 266 6.71 -9.80 6.49
C TYR A 266 6.63 -11.31 6.34
N GLN A 267 5.60 -11.88 6.97
CA GLN A 267 5.09 -13.18 6.58
C GLN A 267 4.06 -13.00 5.46
N VAL A 268 4.08 -13.91 4.50
CA VAL A 268 3.21 -13.86 3.32
C VAL A 268 2.48 -15.19 3.21
N GLY A 269 1.16 -15.14 3.07
CA GLY A 269 0.31 -16.32 2.92
C GLY A 269 -0.66 -16.22 1.76
N VAL A 270 -1.23 -17.35 1.37
CA VAL A 270 -2.33 -17.42 0.40
C VAL A 270 -3.52 -18.20 0.95
N VAL A 271 -4.71 -17.76 0.60
CA VAL A 271 -5.97 -18.45 0.91
C VAL A 271 -6.85 -18.49 -0.32
N SER A 272 -7.13 -19.68 -0.83
CA SER A 272 -7.81 -19.86 -2.13
C SER A 272 -9.04 -20.76 -2.03
N GLY A 273 -10.05 -20.48 -2.85
CA GLY A 273 -11.15 -21.40 -3.12
C GLY A 273 -10.80 -22.47 -4.19
N GLY A 274 -9.63 -22.36 -4.81
CA GLY A 274 -9.04 -23.33 -5.73
C GLY A 274 -8.42 -24.51 -4.98
N PHE A 275 -7.26 -25.00 -5.45
CA PHE A 275 -6.75 -26.31 -5.05
C PHE A 275 -5.33 -26.33 -4.46
N THR A 276 -5.09 -27.17 -3.43
CA THR A 276 -3.78 -27.41 -2.80
C THR A 276 -2.72 -27.85 -3.79
N GLN A 277 -3.13 -28.65 -4.78
CA GLN A 277 -2.29 -29.05 -5.90
C GLN A 277 -1.58 -27.87 -6.59
N VAL A 278 -2.18 -26.67 -6.65
CA VAL A 278 -1.53 -25.48 -7.22
C VAL A 278 -0.97 -24.57 -6.13
N THR A 279 -1.69 -24.35 -5.03
CA THR A 279 -1.27 -23.41 -3.99
C THR A 279 -0.02 -23.85 -3.24
N ASP A 280 0.19 -25.15 -3.02
CA ASP A 280 1.40 -25.69 -2.39
C ASP A 280 2.62 -25.48 -3.30
N HIS A 281 2.45 -25.64 -4.61
CA HIS A 281 3.52 -25.35 -5.58
C HIS A 281 3.87 -23.86 -5.59
N LEU A 282 2.88 -22.97 -5.51
CA LEU A 282 3.11 -21.53 -5.39
C LEU A 282 3.81 -21.17 -4.07
N GLN A 283 3.44 -21.84 -2.97
CA GLN A 283 4.08 -21.67 -1.67
C GLN A 283 5.58 -21.95 -1.75
N GLU A 284 5.97 -23.10 -2.31
CA GLU A 284 7.38 -23.45 -2.50
C GLU A 284 8.10 -22.47 -3.45
N LYS A 285 7.48 -22.19 -4.61
CA LYS A 285 8.08 -21.38 -5.69
C LYS A 285 8.30 -19.91 -5.29
N LEU A 286 7.48 -19.37 -4.40
CA LEU A 286 7.54 -17.97 -3.95
C LEU A 286 8.07 -17.82 -2.52
N GLY A 287 8.26 -18.91 -1.78
CA GLY A 287 8.69 -18.89 -0.38
C GLY A 287 7.63 -18.32 0.56
N LEU A 288 6.36 -18.68 0.34
CA LEU A 288 5.24 -18.26 1.18
C LEU A 288 5.28 -18.99 2.53
N ASP A 289 4.93 -18.29 3.59
CA ASP A 289 4.92 -18.82 4.96
C ASP A 289 3.66 -19.66 5.23
N PHE A 290 2.56 -19.36 4.53
CA PHE A 290 1.28 -20.05 4.70
C PHE A 290 0.58 -20.29 3.36
N ALA A 291 -0.12 -21.42 3.25
CA ALA A 291 -1.05 -21.69 2.15
C ALA A 291 -2.25 -22.49 2.66
N SER A 292 -3.43 -22.21 2.13
CA SER A 292 -4.63 -23.02 2.37
C SER A 292 -5.57 -22.95 1.17
N ALA A 293 -6.07 -24.10 0.75
CA ALA A 293 -7.01 -24.25 -0.36
C ALA A 293 -7.86 -25.53 -0.18
N ASN A 294 -8.83 -25.76 -1.08
CA ASN A 294 -9.51 -27.04 -1.15
C ASN A 294 -8.56 -28.12 -1.70
N THR A 295 -8.81 -29.41 -1.45
CA THR A 295 -7.96 -30.48 -2.00
C THR A 295 -8.74 -31.35 -2.96
N LEU A 296 -8.33 -31.43 -4.23
CA LEU A 296 -8.94 -32.39 -5.16
C LEU A 296 -8.63 -33.82 -4.71
N GLU A 297 -9.65 -34.68 -4.67
CA GLU A 297 -9.48 -36.09 -4.34
C GLU A 297 -8.90 -36.85 -5.54
N ILE A 298 -7.80 -37.57 -5.30
CA ILE A 298 -7.16 -38.45 -6.28
C ILE A 298 -7.19 -39.88 -5.74
N VAL A 299 -7.69 -40.81 -6.54
CA VAL A 299 -7.70 -42.25 -6.26
C VAL A 299 -7.22 -42.98 -7.51
N ASP A 300 -6.30 -43.94 -7.33
CA ASP A 300 -5.70 -44.73 -8.42
C ASP A 300 -5.15 -43.87 -9.57
N GLY A 301 -4.53 -42.74 -9.23
CA GLY A 301 -3.93 -41.80 -10.19
C GLY A 301 -4.95 -40.97 -10.98
N LYS A 302 -6.21 -40.89 -10.54
CA LYS A 302 -7.26 -40.12 -11.22
C LYS A 302 -8.05 -39.23 -10.28
N LEU A 303 -8.47 -38.07 -10.79
CA LEU A 303 -9.42 -37.19 -10.11
C LEU A 303 -10.78 -37.88 -9.99
N THR A 304 -11.34 -37.90 -8.78
CA THR A 304 -12.64 -38.54 -8.52
C THR A 304 -13.84 -37.62 -8.76
N GLY A 305 -13.59 -36.35 -9.11
CA GLY A 305 -14.63 -35.33 -9.19
C GLY A 305 -15.11 -34.81 -7.83
N ARG A 306 -14.35 -35.04 -6.75
CA ARG A 306 -14.67 -34.53 -5.40
C ARG A 306 -13.51 -33.74 -4.79
N VAL A 307 -13.82 -32.98 -3.75
CA VAL A 307 -12.85 -32.32 -2.88
C VAL A 307 -12.85 -32.99 -1.50
N THR A 308 -11.69 -32.96 -0.83
CA THR A 308 -11.51 -33.47 0.53
C THR A 308 -11.19 -32.34 1.51
N GLY A 309 -11.49 -32.60 2.79
CA GLY A 309 -11.25 -31.63 3.86
C GLY A 309 -12.33 -30.54 3.97
N PRO A 310 -12.11 -29.53 4.82
CA PRO A 310 -13.03 -28.41 4.97
C PRO A 310 -13.01 -27.52 3.73
N ILE A 311 -14.19 -27.12 3.27
CA ILE A 311 -14.33 -26.20 2.13
C ILE A 311 -13.85 -24.80 2.51
N VAL A 312 -12.98 -24.23 1.69
CA VAL A 312 -12.51 -22.85 1.80
C VAL A 312 -13.52 -21.91 1.14
N ASP A 313 -14.61 -21.66 1.87
CA ASP A 313 -15.62 -20.68 1.51
C ASP A 313 -15.26 -19.26 2.02
N ARG A 314 -16.17 -18.30 1.78
CA ARG A 314 -16.00 -16.89 2.19
C ARG A 314 -15.71 -16.73 3.69
N ALA A 315 -16.46 -17.42 4.55
CA ALA A 315 -16.30 -17.32 6.00
C ALA A 315 -14.99 -17.99 6.45
N GLN A 316 -14.63 -19.10 5.80
CA GLN A 316 -13.41 -19.84 6.05
C GLN A 316 -12.18 -19.03 5.65
N LYS A 317 -12.22 -18.22 4.57
CA LYS A 317 -11.11 -17.31 4.24
C LYS A 317 -10.77 -16.36 5.40
N ALA A 318 -11.80 -15.77 6.02
CA ALA A 318 -11.62 -14.91 7.18
C ALA A 318 -11.12 -15.66 8.42
N ARG A 319 -11.51 -16.93 8.62
CA ARG A 319 -10.99 -17.77 9.71
C ARG A 319 -9.52 -18.12 9.50
N LEU A 320 -9.13 -18.43 8.27
CA LEU A 320 -7.75 -18.73 7.89
C LEU A 320 -6.83 -17.53 8.08
N LEU A 321 -7.26 -16.32 7.68
CA LEU A 321 -6.53 -15.08 7.98
C LEU A 321 -6.25 -14.94 9.50
N ARG A 322 -7.28 -15.16 10.34
CA ARG A 322 -7.13 -15.09 11.81
C ARG A 322 -6.17 -16.15 12.34
N SER A 323 -6.26 -17.37 11.83
CA SER A 323 -5.35 -18.47 12.19
C SER A 323 -3.91 -18.17 11.80
N PHE A 324 -3.67 -17.66 10.59
CA PHE A 324 -2.33 -17.27 10.15
C PHE A 324 -1.78 -16.11 10.98
N ALA A 325 -2.62 -15.12 11.30
CA ALA A 325 -2.24 -14.02 12.17
C ALA A 325 -1.83 -14.50 13.57
N GLU A 326 -2.58 -15.42 14.16
CA GLU A 326 -2.26 -16.04 15.45
C GLU A 326 -0.94 -16.83 15.40
N GLN A 327 -0.76 -17.68 14.39
CA GLN A 327 0.48 -18.45 14.19
C GLN A 327 1.70 -17.55 13.96
N ALA A 328 1.51 -16.43 13.28
CA ALA A 328 2.52 -15.40 13.04
C ALA A 328 2.81 -14.52 14.26
N GLY A 329 1.97 -14.55 15.29
CA GLY A 329 2.02 -13.60 16.41
C GLY A 329 1.74 -12.15 15.98
N VAL A 330 0.96 -11.96 14.91
CA VAL A 330 0.63 -10.66 14.33
C VAL A 330 -0.80 -10.27 14.71
N PRO A 331 -1.02 -9.14 15.38
CA PRO A 331 -2.35 -8.58 15.62
C PRO A 331 -3.14 -8.37 14.32
N LEU A 332 -4.47 -8.58 14.34
CA LEU A 332 -5.30 -8.46 13.13
C LEU A 332 -5.23 -7.08 12.48
N ASP A 333 -5.11 -6.01 13.26
CA ASP A 333 -4.96 -4.63 12.76
C ASP A 333 -3.63 -4.40 12.03
N GLN A 334 -2.68 -5.34 12.15
CA GLN A 334 -1.39 -5.37 11.45
C GLN A 334 -1.36 -6.36 10.28
N THR A 335 -2.52 -6.88 9.88
CA THR A 335 -2.64 -7.76 8.70
C THR A 335 -3.12 -6.98 7.47
N VAL A 336 -2.69 -7.44 6.30
CA VAL A 336 -3.17 -6.98 5.00
C VAL A 336 -3.80 -8.17 4.29
N ALA A 337 -5.00 -7.99 3.75
CA ALA A 337 -5.65 -8.98 2.88
C ALA A 337 -5.81 -8.40 1.46
N ILE A 338 -5.56 -9.21 0.43
CA ILE A 338 -5.70 -8.83 -0.97
C ILE A 338 -6.58 -9.86 -1.68
N GLY A 339 -7.59 -9.41 -2.44
CA GLY A 339 -8.48 -10.29 -3.20
C GLY A 339 -9.32 -9.52 -4.21
N ASP A 340 -9.95 -10.20 -5.16
CA ASP A 340 -10.72 -9.61 -6.25
C ASP A 340 -12.24 -9.92 -6.16
N GLY A 341 -12.60 -10.99 -5.46
CA GLY A 341 -13.92 -11.59 -5.53
C GLY A 341 -14.80 -11.34 -4.30
N ALA A 342 -16.11 -11.59 -4.48
CA ALA A 342 -17.08 -11.48 -3.38
C ALA A 342 -16.87 -12.55 -2.29
N ASN A 343 -16.19 -13.64 -2.64
CA ASN A 343 -15.68 -14.68 -1.74
C ASN A 343 -14.59 -14.17 -0.79
N ASP A 344 -13.93 -13.04 -1.09
CA ASP A 344 -12.87 -12.47 -0.24
C ASP A 344 -13.37 -11.47 0.79
N LEU A 345 -14.61 -11.00 0.66
CA LEU A 345 -15.13 -9.86 1.42
C LEU A 345 -14.97 -10.02 2.94
N ASP A 346 -15.22 -11.21 3.49
CA ASP A 346 -15.08 -11.42 4.93
C ASP A 346 -13.60 -11.40 5.37
N MET A 347 -12.69 -11.85 4.50
CA MET A 347 -11.24 -11.77 4.73
C MET A 347 -10.75 -10.32 4.63
N LEU A 348 -11.17 -9.60 3.60
CA LEU A 348 -10.82 -8.18 3.39
C LEU A 348 -11.32 -7.29 4.54
N ASN A 349 -12.53 -7.56 5.05
CA ASN A 349 -13.13 -6.84 6.17
C ASN A 349 -12.52 -7.21 7.53
N ALA A 350 -12.02 -8.44 7.67
CA ALA A 350 -11.37 -8.89 8.91
C ALA A 350 -9.92 -8.39 9.05
N ALA A 351 -9.26 -8.06 7.94
CA ALA A 351 -7.89 -7.55 7.94
C ALA A 351 -7.81 -6.09 8.40
N GLY A 352 -6.65 -5.69 8.94
CA GLY A 352 -6.36 -4.29 9.26
C GLY A 352 -6.32 -3.38 8.03
N LEU A 353 -5.93 -3.94 6.88
CA LEU A 353 -6.05 -3.32 5.56
C LEU A 353 -6.52 -4.34 4.53
N GLY A 354 -7.73 -4.15 4.01
CA GLY A 354 -8.31 -4.97 2.95
C GLY A 354 -8.18 -4.27 1.59
N VAL A 355 -7.50 -4.89 0.64
CA VAL A 355 -7.22 -4.36 -0.70
C VAL A 355 -8.01 -5.16 -1.74
N ALA A 356 -8.98 -4.50 -2.38
CA ALA A 356 -9.67 -5.03 -3.54
C ALA A 356 -8.80 -4.86 -4.80
N PHE A 357 -8.25 -5.95 -5.34
CA PHE A 357 -7.35 -5.92 -6.51
C PHE A 357 -8.10 -6.28 -7.79
N ASN A 358 -8.17 -5.35 -8.75
CA ASN A 358 -8.94 -5.45 -10.00
C ASN A 358 -10.36 -6.02 -9.83
N ALA A 359 -10.93 -5.78 -8.64
CA ALA A 359 -12.07 -6.52 -8.12
C ALA A 359 -13.38 -6.16 -8.84
N LYS A 360 -14.46 -6.89 -8.59
CA LYS A 360 -15.80 -6.48 -9.05
C LYS A 360 -16.30 -5.23 -8.29
N PRO A 361 -17.19 -4.39 -8.83
CA PRO A 361 -17.64 -3.15 -8.17
C PRO A 361 -18.12 -3.34 -6.73
N VAL A 362 -18.92 -4.39 -6.47
CA VAL A 362 -19.40 -4.74 -5.13
C VAL A 362 -18.29 -4.98 -4.11
N VAL A 363 -17.14 -5.48 -4.57
CA VAL A 363 -15.97 -5.74 -3.72
C VAL A 363 -15.19 -4.46 -3.47
N ARG A 364 -15.03 -3.63 -4.51
CA ARG A 364 -14.35 -2.33 -4.42
C ARG A 364 -15.04 -1.40 -3.42
N GLU A 365 -16.38 -1.40 -3.41
CA GLU A 365 -17.18 -0.55 -2.51
C GLU A 365 -17.12 -1.01 -1.05
N ALA A 366 -16.93 -2.31 -0.81
CA ALA A 366 -16.92 -2.88 0.53
C ALA A 366 -15.51 -2.96 1.15
N ALA A 367 -14.45 -3.00 0.34
CA ALA A 367 -13.08 -3.06 0.82
C ALA A 367 -12.56 -1.71 1.35
N HIS A 368 -11.50 -1.74 2.16
CA HIS A 368 -10.87 -0.53 2.71
C HIS A 368 -10.24 0.37 1.63
N THR A 369 -9.76 -0.23 0.55
CA THR A 369 -9.18 0.43 -0.63
C THR A 369 -9.26 -0.50 -1.84
N ALA A 370 -9.20 0.06 -3.04
CA ALA A 370 -9.11 -0.69 -4.29
C ALA A 370 -7.84 -0.33 -5.08
N VAL A 371 -7.37 -1.27 -5.89
CA VAL A 371 -6.29 -1.12 -6.87
C VAL A 371 -6.83 -1.64 -8.20
N ASN A 372 -6.96 -0.78 -9.21
CA ASN A 372 -7.61 -1.09 -10.49
C ASN A 372 -6.63 -1.05 -11.66
N VAL A 373 -5.35 -1.30 -11.36
CA VAL A 373 -4.26 -1.42 -12.32
C VAL A 373 -3.73 -2.86 -12.30
N PRO A 374 -3.27 -3.41 -13.43
CA PRO A 374 -2.92 -4.84 -13.54
C PRO A 374 -1.53 -5.17 -12.96
N PHE A 375 -1.12 -4.50 -11.88
CA PHE A 375 0.21 -4.60 -11.28
C PHE A 375 0.08 -4.80 -9.77
N LEU A 376 0.29 -6.04 -9.30
CA LEU A 376 0.09 -6.43 -7.91
C LEU A 376 1.12 -5.78 -6.96
N ASP A 377 2.32 -5.44 -7.46
CA ASP A 377 3.34 -4.72 -6.68
C ASP A 377 2.96 -3.29 -6.34
N THR A 378 1.90 -2.72 -6.93
CA THR A 378 1.39 -1.39 -6.54
C THR A 378 0.84 -1.36 -5.11
N VAL A 379 0.51 -2.53 -4.54
CA VAL A 379 0.14 -2.64 -3.12
C VAL A 379 1.28 -2.17 -2.21
N LEU A 380 2.56 -2.33 -2.61
CA LEU A 380 3.71 -1.80 -1.87
C LEU A 380 3.60 -0.29 -1.62
N TYR A 381 3.06 0.45 -2.59
CA TYR A 381 2.88 1.90 -2.48
C TYR A 381 1.82 2.27 -1.43
N LEU A 382 0.81 1.42 -1.23
CA LEU A 382 -0.18 1.60 -0.17
C LEU A 382 0.45 1.41 1.22
N LEU A 383 1.44 0.51 1.30
CA LEU A 383 2.26 0.28 2.50
C LEU A 383 3.32 1.38 2.72
N GLY A 384 3.43 2.35 1.80
CA GLY A 384 4.38 3.47 1.88
C GLY A 384 5.80 3.14 1.42
N ILE A 385 5.98 1.99 0.77
CA ILE A 385 7.26 1.59 0.17
C ILE A 385 7.36 2.25 -1.20
N THR A 386 8.48 2.89 -1.50
CA THR A 386 8.70 3.57 -2.78
C THR A 386 9.24 2.62 -3.85
N ARG A 387 9.02 2.94 -5.12
CA ARG A 387 9.60 2.18 -6.24
C ARG A 387 11.12 2.24 -6.21
N GLU A 388 11.67 3.40 -5.89
CA GLU A 388 13.11 3.60 -5.77
C GLU A 388 13.73 2.72 -4.66
N GLU A 389 13.05 2.49 -3.53
CA GLU A 389 13.50 1.54 -2.50
C GLU A 389 13.48 0.10 -2.98
N VAL A 390 12.45 -0.30 -3.73
CA VAL A 390 12.35 -1.65 -4.32
C VAL A 390 13.52 -1.90 -5.28
N GLU A 391 13.79 -0.95 -6.18
CA GLU A 391 14.86 -1.04 -7.18
C GLU A 391 16.24 -1.02 -6.52
N ALA A 392 16.46 -0.17 -5.51
CA ALA A 392 17.71 -0.16 -4.76
C ALA A 392 17.97 -1.48 -4.04
N ALA A 393 16.94 -2.08 -3.43
CA ALA A 393 17.07 -3.38 -2.78
C ALA A 393 17.29 -4.53 -3.78
N ASP A 394 16.73 -4.44 -4.99
CA ASP A 394 16.96 -5.41 -6.06
C ASP A 394 18.38 -5.31 -6.64
N GLY A 395 18.88 -4.10 -6.86
CA GLY A 395 20.25 -3.88 -7.35
C GLY A 395 21.36 -4.24 -6.36
N LEU A 396 21.04 -4.43 -5.07
CA LEU A 396 21.95 -4.96 -4.05
C LEU A 396 22.00 -6.49 -4.02
N ALA A 397 21.05 -7.17 -4.69
CA ALA A 397 20.94 -8.62 -4.74
C ALA A 397 21.52 -9.25 -6.02
N GLU A 398 21.93 -8.41 -6.98
CA GLU A 398 22.80 -8.74 -8.12
C GLU A 398 24.27 -8.52 -7.74
#